data_AF-D8M0Q5-F1
#
_entry.id   AF-D8M0Q5-F1
#
_cell.length_a   1.000
_cell.length_b   1.000
_cell.length_c   1.000
_cell.angle_alpha   90.00
_cell.angle_beta   90.00
_cell.angle_gamma   90.00
#
_symmetry.space_group_name_H-M   'P 1'
#
loop_
_entity.id
_entity.type
_entity.pdbx_description
1 polymer ?
#
loop_
_entity_poly.entity_id
_entity_poly.type
_entity_poly.pdbx_seq_one_letter_code
_entity_poly.pdbx_strand_id
1 'polypeptide(L)'
;MALPHGVFDYLQSEYGLECECFASPLNRYAKIQNYCSQFKDTDESFGSLGSFFEFWPEEGAFECNPPFVEECMIQNIQHVLQCLKKAEEAKKSLMFFIIVPAWKDDCESYRLTTENDYKVLEIEMKKYEYFYRNGMAHQKDYTVMDVRSDSLMLVLQSSEAKKEHEIDGEKFEKEIRSKWGIESEEYMKGKRESNPNRKRQRQRQRQNGYEKDNYHERQRQSDYYRKRSRQNEYERDNYRSHKRSGQDENHEDNGSKRLEYSGHHYSKSVEEGHSH
;
A
#
# COMPACT_ATOMS: atom_id res chain seq x y z
N MET A 1 -6.75 -10.81 0.70
CA MET A 1 -6.45 -10.76 -0.75
C MET A 1 -7.10 -9.49 -1.29
N ALA A 2 -6.85 -9.09 -2.54
CA ALA A 2 -7.59 -7.99 -3.17
C ALA A 2 -7.91 -8.34 -4.62
N LEU A 3 -8.96 -7.77 -5.18
CA LEU A 3 -9.26 -7.92 -6.60
C LEU A 3 -8.14 -7.29 -7.46
N PRO A 4 -8.00 -7.72 -8.72
CA PRO A 4 -7.14 -7.05 -9.68
C PRO A 4 -7.49 -5.58 -9.84
N HIS A 5 -6.48 -4.74 -10.11
CA HIS A 5 -6.72 -3.32 -10.36
C HIS A 5 -7.62 -3.11 -11.59
N GLY A 6 -7.48 -3.97 -12.61
CA GLY A 6 -8.35 -3.91 -13.78
C GLY A 6 -9.84 -4.05 -13.44
N VAL A 7 -10.18 -4.88 -12.45
CA VAL A 7 -11.56 -5.05 -11.98
C VAL A 7 -12.02 -3.80 -11.24
N PHE A 8 -11.21 -3.30 -10.31
CA PHE A 8 -11.52 -2.04 -9.61
C PHE A 8 -11.70 -0.85 -10.57
N ASP A 9 -10.82 -0.73 -11.57
CA ASP A 9 -10.90 0.34 -12.58
C ASP A 9 -12.22 0.29 -13.35
N TYR A 10 -12.67 -0.90 -13.73
CA TYR A 10 -13.94 -1.10 -14.42
C TYR A 10 -15.14 -0.77 -13.54
N LEU A 11 -15.15 -1.29 -12.30
CA LEU A 11 -16.25 -1.01 -11.37
C LEU A 11 -16.32 0.48 -11.01
N GLN A 12 -15.17 1.14 -10.86
CA GLN A 12 -15.11 2.58 -10.62
C GLN A 12 -15.59 3.38 -11.83
N SER A 13 -15.16 3.03 -13.05
CA SER A 13 -15.51 3.80 -14.24
C SER A 13 -16.97 3.66 -14.66
N GLU A 14 -17.54 2.45 -14.56
CA GLU A 14 -18.90 2.18 -15.03
C GLU A 14 -19.96 2.42 -13.94
N TYR A 15 -19.62 2.16 -12.68
CA TYR A 15 -20.59 2.12 -11.57
C TYR A 15 -20.25 3.08 -10.43
N GLY A 16 -19.19 3.86 -10.54
CA GLY A 16 -18.82 4.83 -9.50
C GLY A 16 -18.38 4.18 -8.19
N LEU A 17 -17.79 2.98 -8.24
CA LEU A 17 -17.26 2.30 -7.05
C LEU A 17 -16.40 3.24 -6.19
N GLU A 18 -16.85 3.48 -4.95
CA GLU A 18 -16.30 4.53 -4.10
C GLU A 18 -15.71 4.01 -2.78
N CYS A 19 -15.98 2.74 -2.42
CA CYS A 19 -15.50 2.17 -1.18
C CYS A 19 -15.28 0.65 -1.23
N GLU A 20 -14.18 0.20 -0.62
CA GLU A 20 -13.93 -1.22 -0.30
C GLU A 20 -14.42 -1.51 1.12
N CYS A 21 -15.43 -2.37 1.28
CA CYS A 21 -16.01 -2.72 2.58
C CYS A 21 -15.08 -3.60 3.43
N PHE A 22 -14.10 -4.28 2.84
CA PHE A 22 -13.15 -5.12 3.58
C PHE A 22 -11.74 -4.93 3.05
N ALA A 23 -11.02 -3.97 3.62
CA ALA A 23 -9.64 -3.72 3.26
C ALA A 23 -8.77 -3.39 4.48
N SER A 24 -7.56 -2.93 4.20
CA SER A 24 -6.58 -2.41 5.14
C SER A 24 -5.77 -1.32 4.41
N PRO A 25 -5.05 -0.46 5.14
CA PRO A 25 -4.15 0.52 4.54
C PRO A 25 -3.13 -0.10 3.54
N LEU A 26 -2.84 -1.39 3.69
CA LEU A 26 -1.80 -2.10 2.92
C LEU A 26 -2.29 -2.75 1.63
N ASN A 27 -3.59 -3.05 1.50
CA ASN A 27 -4.15 -3.73 0.32
C ASN A 27 -5.25 -2.95 -0.39
N ARG A 28 -5.77 -1.86 0.20
CA ARG A 28 -6.81 -1.03 -0.43
C ARG A 28 -6.35 -0.45 -1.76
N TYR A 29 -7.26 -0.40 -2.71
CA TYR A 29 -7.02 0.13 -4.05
C TYR A 29 -6.76 1.63 -4.01
N ALA A 30 -5.61 2.07 -4.56
CA ALA A 30 -5.12 3.43 -4.36
C ALA A 30 -5.98 4.53 -5.00
N LYS A 31 -6.87 4.21 -5.95
CA LYS A 31 -7.80 5.19 -6.55
C LYS A 31 -9.13 5.27 -5.80
N ILE A 32 -9.38 4.38 -4.85
CA ILE A 32 -10.54 4.40 -3.97
C ILE A 32 -10.08 4.97 -2.63
N GLN A 33 -10.66 6.11 -2.25
CA GLN A 33 -10.23 6.83 -1.05
C GLN A 33 -10.77 6.18 0.23
N ASN A 34 -12.02 5.73 0.16
CA ASN A 34 -12.74 5.20 1.31
C ASN A 34 -12.59 3.69 1.37
N TYR A 35 -12.33 3.17 2.57
CA TYR A 35 -12.41 1.74 2.82
C TYR A 35 -12.77 1.49 4.27
N CYS A 36 -13.39 0.35 4.54
CA CYS A 36 -13.58 -0.15 5.89
C CYS A 36 -12.45 -1.13 6.24
N SER A 37 -12.05 -1.18 7.50
CA SER A 37 -11.01 -2.09 8.00
C SER A 37 -11.30 -2.56 9.42
N GLN A 38 -10.58 -3.59 9.86
CA GLN A 38 -10.81 -4.22 11.16
C GLN A 38 -10.37 -3.35 12.35
N PHE A 39 -9.29 -2.58 12.20
CA PHE A 39 -8.64 -1.86 13.30
C PHE A 39 -8.77 -0.36 13.07
N LYS A 40 -9.92 0.22 13.46
CA LYS A 40 -10.18 1.64 13.27
C LYS A 40 -9.12 2.52 13.92
N ASP A 41 -8.71 2.17 15.14
CA ASP A 41 -7.74 2.92 15.94
C ASP A 41 -6.38 3.11 15.25
N THR A 42 -5.93 2.11 14.47
CA THR A 42 -4.68 2.21 13.70
C THR A 42 -4.89 2.72 12.28
N ASP A 43 -6.02 2.41 11.66
CA ASP A 43 -6.20 2.56 10.22
C ASP A 43 -6.92 3.87 9.82
N GLU A 44 -7.62 4.53 10.75
CA GLU A 44 -8.35 5.78 10.49
C GLU A 44 -7.41 6.90 9.98
N SER A 45 -6.18 6.94 10.50
CA SER A 45 -5.12 7.87 10.04
C SER A 45 -4.72 7.66 8.57
N PHE A 46 -5.08 6.52 7.98
CA PHE A 46 -4.83 6.15 6.59
C PHE A 46 -6.12 6.12 5.75
N GLY A 47 -7.22 6.67 6.26
CA GLY A 47 -8.50 6.79 5.54
C GLY A 47 -9.51 5.68 5.81
N SER A 48 -9.29 4.81 6.81
CA SER A 48 -10.30 3.81 7.18
C SER A 48 -11.54 4.47 7.78
N LEU A 49 -12.72 3.98 7.39
CA LEU A 49 -14.01 4.33 7.97
C LEU A 49 -14.36 3.49 9.21
N GLY A 50 -13.48 2.56 9.60
CA GLY A 50 -13.71 1.58 10.66
C GLY A 50 -14.34 0.28 10.14
N SER A 51 -15.00 -0.47 11.02
CA SER A 51 -15.62 -1.74 10.66
C SER A 51 -16.78 -1.54 9.69
N PHE A 52 -16.87 -2.36 8.64
CA PHE A 52 -18.01 -2.33 7.73
C PHE A 52 -19.34 -2.61 8.43
N PHE A 53 -19.33 -3.44 9.47
CA PHE A 53 -20.52 -3.76 10.26
C PHE A 53 -21.04 -2.58 11.10
N GLU A 54 -20.25 -1.50 11.21
CA GLU A 54 -20.63 -0.25 11.88
C GLU A 54 -20.84 0.89 10.87
N PHE A 55 -20.52 0.66 9.59
CA PHE A 55 -20.66 1.61 8.49
C PHE A 55 -21.98 1.37 7.75
N TRP A 56 -22.81 2.41 7.62
CA TRP A 56 -24.16 2.32 7.05
C TRP A 56 -24.29 3.21 5.81
N PRO A 57 -23.81 2.75 4.63
CA PRO A 57 -23.98 3.52 3.40
C PRO A 57 -25.45 3.58 3.00
N GLU A 58 -25.92 4.77 2.64
CA GLU A 58 -27.31 4.99 2.18
C GLU A 58 -27.43 5.00 0.66
N GLU A 59 -26.36 5.37 -0.05
CA GLU A 59 -26.27 5.43 -1.51
C GLU A 59 -24.83 5.16 -1.98
N GLY A 60 -24.66 4.85 -3.26
CA GLY A 60 -23.35 4.61 -3.89
C GLY A 60 -23.10 3.15 -4.29
N ALA A 61 -21.87 2.87 -4.71
CA ALA A 61 -21.42 1.55 -5.13
C ALA A 61 -20.23 1.06 -4.30
N PHE A 62 -20.32 -0.18 -3.82
CA PHE A 62 -19.42 -0.74 -2.82
C PHE A 62 -18.90 -2.12 -3.24
N GLU A 63 -17.64 -2.41 -2.92
CA GLU A 63 -17.04 -3.73 -3.10
C GLU A 63 -16.96 -4.43 -1.75
N CYS A 64 -17.48 -5.66 -1.68
CA CYS A 64 -17.45 -6.48 -0.49
C CYS A 64 -16.69 -7.79 -0.77
N ASN A 65 -15.42 -7.84 -0.37
CA ASN A 65 -14.62 -9.07 -0.33
C ASN A 65 -14.31 -9.48 1.11
N PRO A 66 -15.31 -9.98 1.88
CA PRO A 66 -15.12 -10.34 3.27
C PRO A 66 -14.06 -11.44 3.42
N PRO A 67 -13.41 -11.55 4.59
CA PRO A 67 -12.65 -12.74 4.96
C PRO A 67 -13.46 -14.02 4.69
N PHE A 68 -12.82 -15.05 4.13
CA PHE A 68 -13.47 -16.31 3.76
C PHE A 68 -13.67 -17.22 4.99
N VAL A 69 -14.43 -16.69 5.93
CA VAL A 69 -14.86 -17.30 7.19
C VAL A 69 -16.38 -17.19 7.21
N GLU A 70 -17.06 -18.32 7.37
CA GLU A 70 -18.51 -18.42 7.15
C GLU A 70 -19.30 -17.39 7.97
N GLU A 71 -19.00 -17.25 9.25
CA GLU A 71 -19.67 -16.30 10.14
C GLU A 71 -19.51 -14.85 9.65
N CYS A 72 -18.33 -14.50 9.14
CA CYS A 72 -18.07 -13.18 8.59
C CYS A 72 -18.83 -12.94 7.29
N MET A 73 -18.94 -13.96 6.43
CA MET A 73 -19.70 -13.88 5.19
C MET A 73 -21.21 -13.79 5.44
N ILE A 74 -21.73 -14.51 6.43
CA ILE A 74 -23.13 -14.42 6.88
C ILE A 74 -23.41 -13.02 7.42
N GLN A 75 -22.57 -12.51 8.32
CA GLN A 75 -22.72 -11.17 8.87
C GLN A 75 -22.65 -10.10 7.78
N ASN A 76 -21.74 -10.26 6.80
CA ASN A 76 -21.63 -9.37 5.64
C ASN A 76 -22.95 -9.30 4.85
N ILE A 77 -23.51 -10.45 4.43
CA ILE A 77 -24.73 -10.41 3.63
C ILE A 77 -25.93 -9.90 4.44
N GLN A 78 -26.04 -10.24 5.72
CA GLN A 78 -27.09 -9.69 6.58
C GLN A 78 -27.01 -8.16 6.67
N HIS A 79 -25.80 -7.61 6.81
CA HIS A 79 -25.59 -6.16 6.85
C HIS A 79 -25.90 -5.49 5.51
N VAL A 80 -25.43 -6.07 4.41
CA VAL A 80 -25.72 -5.58 3.04
C VAL A 80 -27.23 -5.54 2.78
N LEU A 81 -27.96 -6.60 3.12
CA LEU A 81 -29.42 -6.65 2.94
C LEU A 81 -30.14 -5.60 3.79
N GLN A 82 -29.66 -5.30 5.00
CA GLN A 82 -30.21 -4.23 5.82
C GLN A 82 -29.94 -2.83 5.22
N CYS A 83 -28.75 -2.61 4.66
CA CYS A 83 -28.43 -1.36 3.96
C CYS A 83 -29.30 -1.19 2.71
N LEU A 84 -29.43 -2.23 1.89
CA LEU A 84 -30.27 -2.22 0.70
C LEU A 84 -31.75 -1.99 1.03
N LYS A 85 -32.25 -2.59 2.12
CA LYS A 85 -33.61 -2.34 2.59
C LYS A 85 -33.83 -0.88 2.98
N LYS A 86 -32.91 -0.28 3.73
CA LYS A 86 -32.99 1.15 4.10
C LYS A 86 -32.93 2.06 2.86
N ALA A 87 -32.04 1.74 1.92
CA ALA A 87 -31.95 2.47 0.65
C ALA A 87 -33.23 2.35 -0.17
N GLU A 88 -33.86 1.17 -0.21
CA GLU A 88 -35.15 0.95 -0.89
C GLU A 88 -36.26 1.81 -0.28
N GLU A 89 -36.36 1.81 1.06
CA GLU A 89 -37.32 2.63 1.80
C GLU A 89 -37.11 4.14 1.55
N ALA A 90 -35.84 4.56 1.45
CA ALA A 90 -35.45 5.94 1.20
C ALA A 90 -35.41 6.32 -0.30
N LYS A 91 -35.67 5.38 -1.22
CA LYS A 91 -35.51 5.53 -2.68
C LYS A 91 -34.12 6.06 -3.06
N LYS A 92 -33.09 5.41 -2.54
CA LYS A 92 -31.68 5.70 -2.80
C LYS A 92 -31.04 4.64 -3.68
N SER A 93 -30.12 5.09 -4.53
CA SER A 93 -29.34 4.25 -5.44
C SER A 93 -28.18 3.63 -4.66
N LEU A 94 -28.30 2.34 -4.32
CA LEU A 94 -27.29 1.61 -3.56
C LEU A 94 -27.02 0.26 -4.22
N MET A 95 -25.75 -0.07 -4.41
CA MET A 95 -25.34 -1.36 -4.96
C MET A 95 -24.06 -1.93 -4.35
N PHE A 96 -23.97 -3.26 -4.35
CA PHE A 96 -22.84 -4.01 -3.82
C PHE A 96 -22.35 -5.05 -4.82
N PHE A 97 -21.03 -5.09 -5.02
CA PHE A 97 -20.31 -6.17 -5.69
C PHE A 97 -19.72 -7.08 -4.62
N ILE A 98 -20.28 -8.27 -4.43
CA ILE A 98 -19.92 -9.21 -3.37
C ILE A 98 -19.04 -10.32 -3.93
N ILE A 99 -17.86 -10.49 -3.36
CA ILE A 99 -16.86 -11.47 -3.78
C ILE A 99 -16.68 -12.49 -2.67
N VAL A 100 -17.04 -13.74 -2.94
CA VAL A 100 -17.00 -14.85 -1.97
C VAL A 100 -16.53 -16.14 -2.65
N PRO A 101 -16.00 -17.11 -1.91
CA PRO A 101 -15.75 -18.44 -2.47
C PRO A 101 -17.07 -19.07 -2.97
N ALA A 102 -17.00 -19.89 -4.02
CA ALA A 102 -18.17 -20.58 -4.58
C ALA A 102 -18.60 -21.80 -3.74
N TRP A 103 -18.85 -21.58 -2.44
CA TRP A 103 -19.42 -22.57 -1.54
C TRP A 103 -20.94 -22.62 -1.76
N LYS A 104 -21.37 -23.37 -2.77
CA LYS A 104 -22.79 -23.44 -3.16
C LYS A 104 -23.59 -24.47 -2.36
N ASP A 105 -22.92 -25.48 -1.83
CA ASP A 105 -23.55 -26.55 -1.05
C ASP A 105 -23.54 -26.18 0.44
N ASP A 106 -24.71 -26.24 1.10
CA ASP A 106 -24.91 -26.04 2.55
C ASP A 106 -24.30 -24.78 3.18
N CYS A 107 -24.06 -23.72 2.38
CA CYS A 107 -23.51 -22.45 2.86
C CYS A 107 -24.61 -21.40 3.06
N GLU A 108 -24.83 -20.97 4.30
CA GLU A 108 -25.88 -20.00 4.62
C GLU A 108 -25.63 -18.64 3.93
N SER A 109 -24.38 -18.18 3.86
CA SER A 109 -24.07 -16.89 3.23
C SER A 109 -24.42 -16.88 1.73
N TYR A 110 -24.15 -17.98 1.02
CA TYR A 110 -24.49 -18.10 -0.40
C TYR A 110 -26.00 -18.09 -0.60
N ARG A 111 -26.73 -18.85 0.23
CA ARG A 111 -28.20 -18.89 0.19
C ARG A 111 -28.80 -17.51 0.43
N LEU A 112 -28.38 -16.80 1.49
CA LEU A 112 -28.85 -15.44 1.79
C LEU A 112 -28.54 -14.45 0.65
N THR A 113 -27.39 -14.59 0.00
CA THR A 113 -26.98 -13.69 -1.08
C THR A 113 -27.76 -13.95 -2.37
N THR A 114 -28.23 -15.18 -2.59
CA THR A 114 -28.91 -15.58 -3.83
C THR A 114 -30.44 -15.60 -3.74
N GLU A 115 -31.00 -15.82 -2.55
CA GLU A 115 -32.45 -15.90 -2.27
C GLU A 115 -33.00 -14.56 -1.74
N ASN A 116 -32.89 -13.49 -2.53
CA ASN A 116 -33.46 -12.17 -2.22
C ASN A 116 -33.79 -11.37 -3.49
N ASP A 117 -34.61 -10.32 -3.35
CA ASP A 117 -35.09 -9.50 -4.48
C ASP A 117 -34.05 -8.48 -5.00
N TYR A 118 -32.95 -8.28 -4.28
CA TYR A 118 -31.90 -7.34 -4.65
C TYR A 118 -30.88 -7.94 -5.61
N LYS A 119 -30.73 -9.28 -5.65
CA LYS A 119 -29.81 -9.98 -6.56
C LYS A 119 -30.13 -9.63 -8.02
N VAL A 120 -29.09 -9.30 -8.78
CA VAL A 120 -29.17 -8.98 -10.22
C VAL A 120 -28.37 -9.97 -11.04
N LEU A 121 -27.14 -10.26 -10.63
CA LEU A 121 -26.22 -11.08 -11.40
C LEU A 121 -25.36 -11.97 -10.49
N GLU A 122 -24.97 -13.12 -11.01
CA GLU A 122 -23.97 -14.01 -10.43
C GLU A 122 -23.00 -14.44 -11.52
N ILE A 123 -21.70 -14.22 -11.29
CA ILE A 123 -20.63 -14.71 -12.15
C ILE A 123 -19.79 -15.68 -11.34
N GLU A 124 -19.54 -16.85 -11.91
CA GLU A 124 -18.64 -17.83 -11.35
C GLU A 124 -17.29 -17.83 -12.07
N MET A 125 -16.23 -17.63 -11.28
CA MET A 125 -14.84 -17.68 -11.71
C MET A 125 -14.25 -19.03 -11.29
N LYS A 126 -13.92 -19.86 -12.29
CA LYS A 126 -13.39 -21.21 -12.04
C LYS A 126 -11.93 -21.18 -11.62
N LYS A 127 -11.56 -22.00 -10.66
CA LYS A 127 -10.17 -22.17 -10.19
C LYS A 127 -9.21 -22.30 -11.38
N TYR A 128 -8.02 -21.74 -11.23
CA TYR A 128 -6.98 -21.65 -12.27
C TYR A 128 -7.27 -20.75 -13.48
N GLU A 129 -8.45 -20.13 -13.59
CA GLU A 129 -8.77 -19.22 -14.71
C GLU A 129 -8.64 -17.73 -14.34
N TYR A 130 -8.42 -17.43 -13.06
CA TYR A 130 -8.34 -16.08 -12.52
C TYR A 130 -7.30 -15.96 -11.41
N PHE A 131 -7.09 -14.74 -10.92
CA PHE A 131 -6.12 -14.44 -9.88
C PHE A 131 -6.65 -13.43 -8.86
N TYR A 132 -6.04 -13.41 -7.69
CA TYR A 132 -6.15 -12.30 -6.75
C TYR A 132 -4.82 -11.56 -6.65
N ARG A 133 -4.86 -10.32 -6.18
CA ARG A 133 -3.68 -9.65 -5.66
C ARG A 133 -3.38 -10.15 -4.25
N ASN A 134 -2.09 -10.33 -3.95
CA ASN A 134 -1.65 -10.78 -2.64
C ASN A 134 -1.92 -9.70 -1.58
N GLY A 135 -2.49 -10.08 -0.42
CA GLY A 135 -2.71 -9.14 0.70
C GLY A 135 -1.41 -8.60 1.30
N MET A 136 -0.28 -9.27 1.07
CA MET A 136 1.06 -8.80 1.43
C MET A 136 1.75 -8.05 0.29
N ALA A 137 1.02 -7.48 -0.67
CA ALA A 137 1.61 -6.77 -1.82
C ALA A 137 2.51 -5.56 -1.44
N HIS A 138 2.45 -5.06 -0.20
CA HIS A 138 3.43 -4.12 0.34
C HIS A 138 4.86 -4.70 0.33
N GLN A 139 5.00 -6.03 0.37
CA GLN A 139 6.24 -6.77 0.15
C GLN A 139 6.34 -7.12 -1.34
N LYS A 140 7.26 -6.44 -2.04
CA LYS A 140 7.38 -6.28 -3.52
C LYS A 140 7.47 -7.56 -4.37
N ASP A 141 7.37 -8.74 -3.78
CA ASP A 141 7.86 -9.98 -4.37
C ASP A 141 6.79 -10.87 -5.01
N TYR A 142 5.51 -10.66 -4.70
CA TYR A 142 4.39 -11.44 -5.24
C TYR A 142 3.11 -10.59 -5.32
N THR A 143 2.89 -9.90 -6.43
CA THR A 143 1.69 -9.05 -6.61
C THR A 143 0.45 -9.85 -6.99
N VAL A 144 0.60 -10.98 -7.69
CA VAL A 144 -0.50 -11.83 -8.18
C VAL A 144 -0.42 -13.22 -7.57
N MET A 145 -1.59 -13.80 -7.28
CA MET A 145 -1.75 -15.08 -6.60
C MET A 145 -2.72 -15.98 -7.38
N ASP A 146 -2.26 -17.19 -7.72
CA ASP A 146 -3.11 -18.19 -8.37
C ASP A 146 -4.15 -18.71 -7.40
N VAL A 147 -5.39 -18.87 -7.88
CA VAL A 147 -6.50 -19.31 -7.05
C VAL A 147 -6.79 -20.79 -7.26
N ARG A 148 -6.94 -21.51 -6.16
CA ARG A 148 -7.16 -22.98 -6.13
C ARG A 148 -8.61 -23.38 -5.83
N SER A 149 -9.47 -22.39 -5.62
CA SER A 149 -10.90 -22.52 -5.39
C SER A 149 -11.67 -21.69 -6.41
N ASP A 150 -12.93 -22.04 -6.63
CA ASP A 150 -13.85 -21.23 -7.42
C ASP A 150 -14.29 -20.01 -6.57
N SER A 151 -14.53 -18.87 -7.20
CA SER A 151 -15.08 -17.66 -6.55
C SER A 151 -16.34 -17.21 -7.29
N LEU A 152 -17.20 -16.49 -6.58
CA LEU A 152 -18.38 -15.82 -7.11
C LEU A 152 -18.18 -14.31 -7.03
N MET A 153 -18.66 -13.61 -8.05
CA MET A 153 -19.03 -12.21 -7.96
C MET A 153 -20.54 -12.11 -8.09
N LEU A 154 -21.19 -11.62 -7.04
CA LEU A 154 -22.62 -11.42 -6.94
C LEU A 154 -22.90 -9.92 -6.94
N VAL A 155 -23.89 -9.49 -7.71
CA VAL A 155 -24.28 -8.08 -7.76
C VAL A 155 -25.67 -7.92 -7.18
N LEU A 156 -25.78 -7.07 -6.15
CA LEU A 156 -27.04 -6.71 -5.51
C LEU A 156 -27.28 -5.21 -5.71
N GLN A 157 -28.51 -4.84 -6.07
CA GLN A 157 -28.91 -3.45 -6.33
C GLN A 157 -30.27 -3.14 -5.70
N SER A 158 -30.41 -1.94 -5.12
CA SER A 158 -31.72 -1.35 -4.83
C SER A 158 -32.47 -1.05 -6.14
N SER A 159 -33.78 -0.80 -6.08
CA SER A 159 -34.57 -0.48 -7.27
C SER A 159 -34.08 0.78 -8.00
N GLU A 160 -33.60 1.79 -7.28
CA GLU A 160 -33.04 2.99 -7.91
C GLU A 160 -31.69 2.71 -8.56
N ALA A 161 -30.83 1.90 -7.93
CA ALA A 161 -29.57 1.48 -8.55
C ALA A 161 -29.79 0.63 -9.80
N LYS A 162 -30.81 -0.23 -9.84
CA LYS A 162 -31.16 -0.98 -11.07
C LYS A 162 -31.54 -0.06 -12.23
N LYS A 163 -32.18 1.09 -11.95
CA LYS A 163 -32.56 2.07 -12.98
C LYS A 163 -31.38 2.92 -13.44
N GLU A 164 -30.54 3.34 -12.50
CA GLU A 164 -29.38 4.19 -12.78
C GLU A 164 -28.24 3.40 -13.44
N HIS A 165 -28.04 2.17 -12.99
CA HIS A 165 -26.94 1.29 -13.36
C HIS A 165 -27.48 -0.06 -13.84
N GLU A 166 -28.24 -0.05 -14.93
CA GLU A 166 -28.70 -1.29 -15.56
C GLU A 166 -27.50 -2.18 -15.94
N ILE A 167 -27.54 -3.45 -15.54
CA ILE A 167 -26.46 -4.41 -15.80
C ILE A 167 -26.86 -5.32 -16.96
N ASP A 168 -26.23 -5.11 -18.11
CA ASP A 168 -26.15 -6.11 -19.18
C ASP A 168 -25.23 -7.24 -18.71
N GLY A 169 -25.83 -8.38 -18.34
CA GLY A 169 -25.11 -9.52 -17.77
C GLY A 169 -24.02 -10.08 -18.67
N GLU A 170 -24.26 -10.17 -19.99
CA GLU A 170 -23.27 -10.71 -20.93
C GLU A 170 -22.07 -9.77 -21.08
N LYS A 171 -22.35 -8.46 -21.24
CA LYS A 171 -21.30 -7.44 -21.33
C LYS A 171 -20.50 -7.38 -20.02
N PHE A 172 -21.17 -7.33 -18.88
CA PHE A 172 -20.54 -7.25 -17.56
C PHE A 172 -19.66 -8.48 -17.31
N GLU A 173 -20.16 -9.69 -17.57
CA GLU A 173 -19.39 -10.92 -17.40
C GLU A 173 -18.15 -10.94 -18.29
N LYS A 174 -18.27 -10.53 -19.56
CA LYS A 174 -17.13 -10.42 -20.47
C LYS A 174 -16.06 -9.46 -19.94
N GLU A 175 -16.46 -8.29 -19.46
CA GLU A 175 -15.54 -7.29 -18.91
C GLU A 175 -14.83 -7.83 -17.65
N ILE A 176 -15.58 -8.40 -16.71
CA ILE A 176 -15.04 -9.01 -15.49
C ILE A 176 -14.06 -10.14 -15.83
N ARG A 177 -14.43 -11.08 -16.70
CA ARG A 177 -13.53 -12.18 -17.10
C ARG A 177 -12.25 -11.68 -17.76
N SER A 178 -12.33 -10.65 -18.61
CA SER A 178 -11.15 -10.07 -19.27
C SER A 178 -10.16 -9.44 -18.29
N LYS A 179 -10.64 -8.87 -17.19
CA LYS A 179 -9.85 -8.12 -16.20
C LYS A 179 -9.40 -8.98 -15.03
N TRP A 180 -10.23 -9.94 -14.63
CA TRP A 180 -9.97 -10.83 -13.51
C TRP A 180 -9.24 -12.10 -13.94
N GLY A 181 -9.34 -12.47 -15.22
CA GLY A 181 -8.75 -13.67 -15.76
C GLY A 181 -7.22 -13.65 -15.82
N ILE A 182 -6.65 -14.84 -15.95
CA ILE A 182 -5.20 -15.03 -16.14
C ILE A 182 -4.68 -14.53 -17.51
N GLU A 183 -5.56 -14.18 -18.44
CA GLU A 183 -5.18 -13.57 -19.71
C GLU A 183 -5.00 -12.05 -19.61
N SER A 184 -5.38 -11.45 -18.48
CA SER A 184 -5.26 -10.01 -18.25
C SER A 184 -3.80 -9.54 -18.29
N GLU A 185 -3.60 -8.29 -18.74
CA GLU A 185 -2.27 -7.66 -18.79
C GLU A 185 -1.61 -7.65 -17.40
N GLU A 186 -2.39 -7.38 -16.36
CA GLU A 186 -1.93 -7.32 -14.97
C GLU A 186 -1.36 -8.67 -14.51
N TYR A 187 -2.08 -9.78 -14.73
CA TYR A 187 -1.60 -11.11 -14.38
C TYR A 187 -0.32 -11.47 -15.13
N MET A 188 -0.33 -11.28 -16.46
CA MET A 188 0.79 -11.62 -17.32
C MET A 188 2.05 -10.84 -16.94
N LYS A 189 1.91 -9.55 -16.59
CA LYS A 189 3.00 -8.74 -16.07
C LYS A 189 3.46 -9.23 -14.69
N GLY A 190 2.54 -9.50 -13.77
CA GLY A 190 2.85 -10.00 -12.42
C GLY A 190 3.60 -11.33 -12.42
N LYS A 191 3.21 -12.28 -13.29
CA LYS A 191 3.93 -13.54 -13.50
C LYS A 191 5.32 -13.35 -14.10
N ARG A 192 5.47 -12.44 -15.07
CA ARG A 192 6.78 -12.11 -15.65
C ARG A 192 7.73 -11.48 -14.63
N GLU A 193 7.21 -10.68 -13.70
CA GLU A 193 8.00 -9.98 -12.68
C GLU A 193 8.38 -10.87 -11.48
N SER A 194 7.54 -11.85 -11.15
CA SER A 194 7.82 -12.82 -10.08
C SER A 194 8.83 -13.91 -10.48
N ASN A 195 9.24 -13.99 -11.76
CA ASN A 195 10.21 -14.98 -12.25
C ASN A 195 11.59 -14.85 -11.54
N PRO A 196 12.07 -15.90 -10.83
CA PRO A 196 13.33 -15.88 -10.07
C PRO A 196 14.56 -15.49 -10.89
N ASN A 197 14.62 -15.88 -12.16
CA ASN A 197 15.75 -15.58 -13.05
C ASN A 197 15.85 -14.09 -13.36
N ARG A 198 14.71 -13.42 -13.55
CA ARG A 198 14.65 -11.96 -13.72
C ARG A 198 14.90 -11.21 -12.41
N LYS A 199 14.48 -11.74 -11.26
CA LYS A 199 14.82 -11.17 -9.94
C LYS A 199 16.33 -11.12 -9.74
N ARG A 200 17.05 -12.22 -10.02
CA ARG A 200 18.52 -12.27 -9.96
C ARG A 200 19.17 -11.26 -10.93
N GLN A 201 18.62 -11.12 -12.14
CA GLN A 201 19.13 -10.16 -13.13
C GLN A 201 18.94 -8.70 -12.67
N ARG A 202 17.77 -8.34 -12.10
CA ARG A 202 17.50 -7.01 -11.55
C ARG A 202 18.35 -6.70 -10.31
N GLN A 203 18.56 -7.67 -9.42
CA GLN A 203 19.47 -7.51 -8.27
C GLN A 203 20.91 -7.24 -8.72
N ARG A 204 21.40 -7.99 -9.72
CA ARG A 204 22.73 -7.74 -10.33
C ARG A 204 22.82 -6.37 -10.99
N GLN A 205 21.81 -5.94 -11.74
CA GLN A 205 21.78 -4.61 -12.35
C GLN A 205 21.78 -3.48 -11.31
N ARG A 206 21.05 -3.66 -10.20
CA ARG A 206 21.06 -2.72 -9.08
C ARG A 206 22.41 -2.65 -8.39
N GLN A 207 23.03 -3.78 -8.07
CA GLN A 207 24.39 -3.80 -7.49
C GLN A 207 25.40 -3.10 -8.40
N ASN A 208 25.37 -3.39 -9.70
CA ASN A 208 26.24 -2.72 -10.67
C ASN A 208 25.98 -1.21 -10.76
N GLY A 209 24.73 -0.77 -10.61
CA GLY A 209 24.37 0.65 -10.53
C GLY A 209 24.96 1.33 -9.28
N TYR A 210 24.74 0.73 -8.11
CA TYR A 210 25.30 1.22 -6.84
C TYR A 210 26.83 1.26 -6.83
N GLU A 211 27.51 0.29 -7.45
CA GLU A 211 28.96 0.29 -7.59
C GLU A 211 29.45 1.41 -8.51
N LYS A 212 28.73 1.65 -9.61
CA LYS A 212 29.06 2.70 -10.58
C LYS A 212 28.87 4.10 -9.98
N ASP A 213 27.80 4.31 -9.22
CA ASP A 213 27.54 5.58 -8.53
C ASP A 213 28.61 5.85 -7.45
N ASN A 214 28.96 4.83 -6.64
CA ASN A 214 30.06 4.93 -5.67
C ASN A 214 31.43 5.17 -6.33
N TYR A 215 31.68 4.60 -7.50
CA TYR A 215 32.90 4.85 -8.27
C TYR A 215 32.99 6.33 -8.69
N HIS A 216 31.92 6.89 -9.24
CA HIS A 216 31.88 8.29 -9.64
C HIS A 216 31.98 9.25 -8.45
N GLU A 217 31.38 8.90 -7.31
CA GLU A 217 31.48 9.70 -6.08
C GLU A 217 32.91 9.72 -5.51
N ARG A 218 33.58 8.56 -5.48
CA ARG A 218 35.01 8.47 -5.10
C ARG A 218 35.92 9.28 -6.03
N GLN A 219 35.65 9.28 -7.33
CA GLN A 219 36.40 10.13 -8.27
C GLN A 219 36.22 11.61 -7.96
N ARG A 220 34.98 12.07 -7.76
CA ARG A 220 34.68 13.47 -7.41
C ARG A 220 35.38 13.90 -6.12
N GLN A 221 35.39 13.03 -5.12
CA GLN A 221 36.03 13.32 -3.83
C GLN A 221 37.56 13.38 -3.95
N SER A 222 38.16 12.47 -4.73
CA SER A 222 39.60 12.49 -5.02
C SER A 222 40.01 13.77 -5.77
N ASP A 223 39.24 14.19 -6.76
CA ASP A 223 39.47 15.43 -7.52
C ASP A 223 39.36 16.68 -6.62
N TYR A 224 38.40 16.69 -5.69
CA TYR A 224 38.26 17.76 -4.70
C TYR A 224 39.52 17.88 -3.82
N TYR A 225 39.99 16.78 -3.24
CA TYR A 225 41.20 16.79 -2.41
C TYR A 225 42.44 17.21 -3.21
N ARG A 226 42.57 16.76 -4.46
CA ARG A 226 43.68 17.14 -5.33
C ARG A 226 43.70 18.64 -5.64
N LYS A 227 42.53 19.23 -5.89
CA LYS A 227 42.39 20.69 -6.08
C LYS A 227 42.71 21.46 -4.80
N ARG A 228 42.22 21.01 -3.65
CA ARG A 228 42.47 21.64 -2.35
C ARG A 228 43.95 21.59 -1.96
N SER A 229 44.63 20.46 -2.19
CA SER A 229 46.06 20.34 -1.93
C SER A 229 46.88 21.31 -2.80
N ARG A 230 46.55 21.44 -4.10
CA ARG A 230 47.20 22.43 -4.98
C ARG A 230 46.98 23.87 -4.53
N GLN A 231 45.78 24.19 -4.04
CA GLN A 231 45.47 25.52 -3.52
C GLN A 231 46.24 25.82 -2.22
N ASN A 232 46.29 24.87 -1.28
CA ASN A 232 47.07 25.00 -0.05
C ASN A 232 48.58 25.15 -0.34
N GLU A 233 49.10 24.44 -1.35
CA GLU A 233 50.50 24.54 -1.77
C GLU A 233 50.80 25.94 -2.35
N TYR A 234 49.92 26.45 -3.21
CA TYR A 234 50.00 27.82 -3.73
C TYR A 234 49.94 28.89 -2.62
N GLU A 235 49.04 28.74 -1.65
CA GLU A 235 48.93 29.65 -0.50
C GLU A 235 50.19 29.58 0.38
N ARG A 236 50.76 28.39 0.58
CA ARG A 236 51.97 28.19 1.37
C ARG A 236 53.21 28.78 0.70
N ASP A 237 53.30 28.68 -0.62
CA ASP A 237 54.38 29.30 -1.40
C ASP A 237 54.26 30.82 -1.39
N ASN A 238 53.04 31.38 -1.51
CA ASN A 238 52.79 32.81 -1.35
C ASN A 238 53.15 33.31 0.06
N TYR A 239 52.80 32.56 1.10
CA TYR A 239 53.15 32.91 2.49
C TYR A 239 54.65 32.85 2.76
N ARG A 240 55.35 31.85 2.20
CA ARG A 240 56.83 31.76 2.29
C ARG A 240 57.53 32.90 1.54
N SER A 241 56.97 33.33 0.41
CA SER A 241 57.45 34.53 -0.31
C SER A 241 57.30 35.79 0.56
N HIS A 242 56.14 35.97 1.22
CA HIS A 242 55.89 37.13 2.10
C HIS A 242 56.69 37.11 3.42
N LYS A 243 57.02 35.94 3.96
CA LYS A 243 57.85 35.84 5.18
C LYS A 243 59.33 36.15 4.92
N ARG A 244 59.85 35.87 3.72
CA ARG A 244 61.21 36.26 3.32
C ARG A 244 61.38 37.77 3.17
N SER A 245 60.30 38.53 3.00
CA SER A 245 60.31 39.99 2.94
C SER A 245 60.09 40.70 4.29
N GLY A 246 59.95 39.97 5.41
CA GLY A 246 59.50 40.56 6.69
C GLY A 246 60.20 40.06 7.95
N GLN A 247 61.44 39.60 7.88
CA GLN A 247 62.26 39.27 9.06
C GLN A 247 63.50 40.18 9.13
N ASP A 248 63.27 41.43 9.52
CA ASP A 248 64.20 42.19 10.35
C ASP A 248 63.36 42.74 11.51
N GLU A 249 63.96 42.74 12.71
CA GLU A 249 63.44 43.27 13.99
C GLU A 249 62.79 42.28 15.00
N ASN A 250 63.70 41.82 15.86
CA ASN A 250 63.68 41.98 17.32
C ASN A 250 63.39 40.78 18.23
N HIS A 251 64.38 40.62 19.11
CA HIS A 251 64.63 39.62 20.15
C HIS A 251 63.81 39.87 21.43
N GLU A 252 63.61 38.76 22.13
CA GLU A 252 62.92 38.52 23.40
C GLU A 252 63.49 39.28 24.62
N ASP A 253 62.63 39.58 25.62
CA ASP A 253 62.97 39.23 27.02
C ASP A 253 61.73 39.03 27.95
N ASN A 254 61.85 37.97 28.76
CA ASN A 254 61.29 37.60 30.08
C ASN A 254 59.86 37.91 30.57
N GLY A 255 59.24 36.91 31.22
CA GLY A 255 58.27 37.16 32.30
C GLY A 255 57.24 36.07 32.62
N SER A 256 57.59 35.20 33.56
CA SER A 256 56.77 34.24 34.34
C SER A 256 55.27 34.56 34.54
N LYS A 257 54.37 33.56 34.40
CA LYS A 257 53.22 33.34 35.32
C LYS A 257 52.51 31.99 35.13
N ARG A 258 52.32 31.33 36.28
CA ARG A 258 51.57 30.10 36.58
C ARG A 258 50.07 30.39 36.60
N LEU A 259 49.24 29.51 36.03
CA LEU A 259 47.79 29.45 36.28
C LEU A 259 47.34 27.99 36.38
N GLU A 260 46.86 27.64 37.57
CA GLU A 260 46.10 26.43 37.87
C GLU A 260 44.66 26.59 37.37
N TYR A 261 44.06 25.52 36.84
CA TYR A 261 42.62 25.47 36.58
C TYR A 261 42.04 24.16 37.13
N SER A 262 41.25 24.30 38.18
CA SER A 262 40.44 23.26 38.82
C SER A 262 39.15 23.02 38.03
N GLY A 263 38.89 21.78 37.59
CA GLY A 263 37.62 21.35 37.02
C GLY A 263 36.91 20.36 37.94
N HIS A 264 35.80 20.78 38.53
CA HIS A 264 34.96 20.01 39.45
C HIS A 264 34.30 18.77 38.79
N HIS A 265 34.36 17.64 39.51
CA HIS A 265 33.49 16.49 39.31
C HIS A 265 32.10 16.77 39.89
N TYR A 266 31.04 16.54 39.11
CA TYR A 266 29.68 16.37 39.63
C TYR A 266 29.26 14.90 39.43
N SER A 267 29.19 14.16 40.53
CA SER A 267 28.45 12.89 40.62
C SER A 267 27.04 13.18 41.13
N LYS A 268 26.01 12.70 40.44
CA LYS A 268 24.66 12.57 40.99
C LYS A 268 24.26 11.09 40.99
N SER A 269 24.28 10.51 42.19
CA SER A 269 23.50 9.36 42.61
C SER A 269 22.10 9.84 42.99
N VAL A 270 21.06 9.13 42.55
CA VAL A 270 19.76 9.06 43.25
C VAL A 270 19.23 7.64 43.11
N GLU A 271 18.77 7.15 44.25
CA GLU A 271 18.33 5.80 44.58
C GLU A 271 16.95 5.43 44.04
N GLU A 272 16.80 4.12 44.00
CA GLU A 272 15.63 3.26 44.11
C GLU A 272 14.41 3.82 44.86
N GLY A 273 13.23 3.40 44.40
CA GLY A 273 11.97 3.46 45.14
C GLY A 273 10.93 2.51 44.55
N HIS A 274 10.84 1.30 45.09
CA HIS A 274 9.69 0.39 44.96
C HIS A 274 8.47 0.96 45.70
N SER A 275 7.25 0.71 45.18
CA SER A 275 6.14 0.09 45.93
C SER A 275 4.78 0.31 45.24
N HIS A 276 4.05 -0.81 45.15
CA HIS A 276 2.62 -1.04 44.86
C HIS A 276 2.11 -0.96 43.41
#